data_AF-A0A7G3ZLI8-F1
#
_entry.id   AF-A0A7G3ZLI8-F1
#
_cell.length_a   1.000
_cell.length_b   1.000
_cell.length_c   1.000
_cell.angle_alpha   90.00
_cell.angle_beta   90.00
_cell.angle_gamma   90.00
#
_symmetry.space_group_name_H-M   'P 1'
#
loop_
_entity.id
_entity.type
_entity.pdbx_description
1 polymer ?
#
loop_
_entity_poly.entity_id
_entity_poly.type
_entity_poly.pdbx_seq_one_letter_code
_entity_poly.pdbx_strand_id
1 'polypeptide(L)'
;MDTLFNSTKTNPRGIPEAPFVEKVEAYIKDPNDFDMCFSKFQERLSKYKFMQESKLSNIRQLNTRIPDIENTLKICRTLKSQNKPVGTSYQLNDTLFTKALVETGEDMKVGLWLGADVMLEYPVDEAIDLLTEKLEKAKKDLEISTEDMEFLRENITTMEVNCARLYNWDVERRQAMKQTEEATQNLTI
;
A
#
# COMPACT_ATOMS: atom_id res chain seq x y z
N MET A 1 26.15 3.46 12.28
CA MET A 1 24.73 3.20 12.57
C MET A 1 23.83 3.74 11.48
N ASP A 2 23.91 5.02 11.11
CA ASP A 2 23.06 5.59 10.03
C ASP A 2 23.40 5.04 8.64
N THR A 3 24.65 4.63 8.43
CA THR A 3 25.11 3.91 7.22
C THR A 3 24.54 2.50 7.08
N LEU A 4 23.97 1.92 8.14
CA LEU A 4 23.38 0.58 8.11
C LEU A 4 21.95 0.60 7.54
N PHE A 5 21.18 1.63 7.90
CA PHE A 5 19.77 1.76 7.56
C PHE A 5 19.53 2.56 6.27
N ASN A 6 20.54 3.27 5.78
CA ASN A 6 20.55 3.90 4.46
C ASN A 6 21.20 2.96 3.44
N SER A 7 20.46 1.91 3.04
CA SER A 7 20.83 1.10 1.87
C SER A 7 20.90 1.98 0.62
N THR A 8 21.93 1.77 -0.21
CA THR A 8 22.09 2.39 -1.53
C THR A 8 21.02 1.95 -2.54
N LYS A 9 20.25 0.91 -2.22
CA LYS A 9 19.18 0.37 -3.07
C LYS A 9 17.82 0.81 -2.54
N THR A 10 17.11 1.55 -3.37
CA THR A 10 15.74 2.00 -3.13
C THR A 10 14.86 1.49 -4.26
N ASN A 11 13.59 1.16 -3.96
CA ASN A 11 12.58 1.03 -5.01
C ASN A 11 12.50 2.35 -5.82
N PRO A 12 12.11 2.33 -7.11
CA PRO A 12 11.77 3.52 -7.90
C PRO A 12 11.02 4.66 -7.17
N ARG A 13 10.32 4.40 -6.08
CA ARG A 13 9.55 5.35 -5.26
C ARG A 13 10.28 5.86 -4.00
N GLY A 14 11.54 5.47 -3.81
CA GLY A 14 12.40 5.93 -2.70
C GLY A 14 12.24 5.16 -1.40
N ILE A 15 11.51 4.03 -1.40
CA ILE A 15 11.44 3.15 -0.22
C ILE A 15 12.80 2.44 -0.07
N PRO A 16 13.52 2.60 1.05
CA PRO A 16 14.84 2.01 1.18
C PRO A 16 14.74 0.51 1.48
N GLU A 17 15.62 -0.28 0.87
CA GLU A 17 15.74 -1.71 1.14
C GLU A 17 16.22 -1.94 2.58
N ALA A 18 15.67 -2.97 3.22
CA ALA A 18 16.06 -3.39 4.55
C ALA A 18 17.44 -4.07 4.49
N PRO A 19 18.42 -3.64 5.29
CA PRO A 19 19.73 -4.30 5.35
C PRO A 19 19.58 -5.70 5.95
N PHE A 20 20.26 -6.70 5.40
CA PHE A 20 20.32 -8.03 6.03
C PHE A 20 21.54 -8.12 6.96
N VAL A 21 21.31 -8.53 8.22
CA VAL A 21 22.35 -8.66 9.23
C VAL A 21 22.76 -10.12 9.35
N GLU A 22 23.88 -10.50 8.72
CA GLU A 22 24.44 -11.86 8.83
C GLU A 22 25.11 -12.11 10.18
N LYS A 23 25.98 -11.20 10.63
CA LYS A 23 26.69 -11.30 11.91
C LYS A 23 26.38 -10.11 12.78
N VAL A 24 25.70 -10.32 13.90
CA VAL A 24 25.30 -9.27 14.84
C VAL A 24 26.54 -8.61 15.49
N GLU A 25 27.58 -9.41 15.74
CA GLU A 25 28.86 -9.00 16.35
C GLU A 25 29.64 -7.98 15.51
N ALA A 26 29.42 -7.94 14.21
CA ALA A 26 30.04 -6.94 13.33
C ALA A 26 29.47 -5.53 13.56
N TYR A 27 28.28 -5.43 14.16
CA TYR A 27 27.52 -4.19 14.30
C TYR A 27 27.39 -3.72 15.73
N ILE A 28 27.34 -4.64 16.70
CA ILE A 28 27.27 -4.32 18.14
C ILE A 28 28.65 -4.60 18.73
N LYS A 29 29.47 -3.55 18.83
CA LYS A 29 30.83 -3.63 19.39
C LYS A 29 30.85 -3.46 20.91
N ASP A 30 29.95 -2.65 21.46
CA ASP A 30 29.77 -2.46 22.89
C ASP A 30 28.42 -3.06 23.34
N PRO A 31 28.41 -3.87 24.41
CA PRO A 31 27.18 -4.40 25.00
C PRO A 31 26.11 -3.34 25.33
N ASN A 32 26.51 -2.12 25.68
CA ASN A 32 25.60 -1.02 26.03
C ASN A 32 24.86 -0.43 24.82
N ASP A 33 25.37 -0.65 23.60
CA ASP A 33 24.73 -0.15 22.37
C ASP A 33 23.57 -1.05 21.90
N PHE A 34 23.36 -2.20 22.53
CA PHE A 34 22.34 -3.17 22.12
C PHE A 34 20.93 -2.57 22.15
N ASP A 35 20.52 -1.98 23.27
CA ASP A 35 19.16 -1.46 23.43
C ASP A 35 18.87 -0.34 22.42
N MET A 36 19.86 0.53 22.18
CA MET A 36 19.76 1.58 21.16
C MET A 36 19.65 0.99 19.74
N CYS A 37 20.48 -0.01 19.42
CA CYS A 37 20.44 -0.70 18.13
C CYS A 37 19.09 -1.38 17.90
N PHE A 38 18.67 -2.20 18.84
CA PHE A 38 17.42 -2.94 18.79
C PHE A 38 16.21 -2.01 18.66
N SER A 39 16.19 -0.89 19.40
CA SER A 39 15.14 0.13 19.27
C SER A 39 15.06 0.71 17.86
N LYS A 40 16.21 0.96 17.19
CA LYS A 40 16.23 1.45 15.80
C LYS A 40 15.70 0.42 14.80
N PHE A 41 16.04 -0.86 14.97
CA PHE A 41 15.49 -1.95 14.15
C PHE A 41 13.96 -2.07 14.32
N GLN A 42 13.46 -1.97 15.56
CA GLN A 42 12.02 -1.98 15.86
C GLN A 42 11.29 -0.76 15.29
N GLU A 43 11.88 0.44 15.39
CA GLU A 43 11.33 1.66 14.81
C GLU A 43 11.21 1.52 13.29
N ARG A 44 12.25 0.99 12.64
CA ARG A 44 12.26 0.77 11.20
C ARG A 44 11.23 -0.28 10.76
N LEU A 45 11.09 -1.37 11.51
CA LEU A 45 10.05 -2.38 11.30
C LEU A 45 8.65 -1.76 11.39
N SER A 46 8.41 -0.93 12.41
CA SER A 46 7.14 -0.23 12.59
C SER A 46 6.83 0.70 11.42
N LYS A 47 7.84 1.42 10.89
CA LYS A 47 7.71 2.26 9.70
C LYS A 47 7.30 1.44 8.46
N TYR A 48 7.94 0.30 8.22
CA TYR A 48 7.57 -0.56 7.09
C TYR A 48 6.14 -1.11 7.22
N LYS A 49 5.73 -1.55 8.42
CA LYS A 49 4.37 -2.02 8.67
C LYS A 49 3.32 -0.93 8.44
N PHE A 50 3.56 0.27 8.94
CA PHE A 50 2.68 1.41 8.69
C PHE A 50 2.55 1.75 7.19
N MET A 51 3.68 1.75 6.47
CA MET A 51 3.66 1.96 5.01
C MET A 51 2.88 0.85 4.28
N GLN A 52 3.03 -0.41 4.71
CA GLN A 52 2.31 -1.55 4.13
C GLN A 52 0.80 -1.40 4.32
N GLU A 53 0.34 -1.03 5.52
CA GLU A 53 -1.08 -0.80 5.80
C GLU A 53 -1.67 0.32 4.93
N SER A 54 -0.91 1.41 4.76
CA SER A 54 -1.30 2.52 3.88
C SER A 54 -1.46 2.06 2.42
N LYS A 55 -0.49 1.30 1.89
CA LYS A 55 -0.54 0.76 0.53
C LYS A 55 -1.68 -0.23 0.36
N LEU A 56 -1.92 -1.10 1.35
CA LEU A 56 -3.02 -2.05 1.33
C LEU A 56 -4.39 -1.35 1.32
N SER A 57 -4.56 -0.27 2.09
CA SER A 57 -5.77 0.56 2.06
C SER A 57 -5.99 1.18 0.68
N ASN A 58 -4.93 1.72 0.07
CA ASN A 58 -5.00 2.29 -1.28
C ASN A 58 -5.40 1.23 -2.33
N ILE A 59 -4.79 0.04 -2.29
CA ILE A 59 -5.14 -1.08 -3.17
C ILE A 59 -6.62 -1.44 -3.03
N ARG A 60 -7.15 -1.51 -1.80
CA ARG A 60 -8.58 -1.80 -1.58
C ARG A 60 -9.47 -0.73 -2.20
N GLN A 61 -9.16 0.54 -2.02
CA GLN A 61 -9.93 1.64 -2.61
C GLN A 61 -9.89 1.60 -4.15
N LEU A 62 -8.72 1.34 -4.74
CA LEU A 62 -8.55 1.21 -6.18
C LEU A 62 -9.32 0.00 -6.74
N ASN A 63 -9.33 -1.13 -6.02
CA ASN A 63 -10.09 -2.32 -6.41
C ASN A 63 -11.61 -2.13 -6.40
N THR A 64 -12.13 -1.21 -5.57
CA THR A 64 -13.55 -0.82 -5.63
C THR A 64 -13.78 0.19 -6.76
N ARG A 65 -12.91 1.19 -6.89
CA ARG A 65 -13.07 2.29 -7.84
C ARG A 65 -12.93 1.87 -9.30
N ILE A 66 -12.04 0.93 -9.61
CA ILE A 66 -11.79 0.48 -11.00
C ILE A 66 -13.07 -0.13 -11.61
N PRO A 67 -13.73 -1.11 -10.98
CA PRO A 67 -15.01 -1.63 -11.46
C PRO A 67 -16.09 -0.55 -11.64
N ASP A 68 -16.16 0.42 -10.74
CA ASP A 68 -17.14 1.51 -10.83
C ASP A 68 -16.89 2.38 -12.07
N ILE A 69 -15.63 2.72 -12.35
CA ILE A 69 -15.25 3.46 -13.57
C ILE A 69 -15.53 2.61 -14.82
N GLU A 70 -15.21 1.31 -14.81
CA GLU A 70 -15.48 0.41 -15.95
C GLU A 70 -16.98 0.28 -16.24
N ASN A 71 -17.81 0.15 -15.20
CA ASN A 71 -19.26 0.13 -15.33
C ASN A 71 -19.81 1.44 -15.89
N THR A 72 -19.32 2.58 -15.38
CA THR A 72 -19.73 3.91 -15.87
C THR A 72 -19.37 4.08 -17.35
N LEU A 73 -18.15 3.70 -17.71
CA LEU A 73 -17.65 3.78 -19.08
C LEU A 73 -18.40 2.82 -20.03
N LYS A 74 -18.79 1.63 -19.55
CA LYS A 74 -19.67 0.72 -20.29
C LYS A 74 -21.04 1.35 -20.56
N ILE A 75 -21.62 2.06 -19.58
CA ILE A 75 -22.88 2.79 -19.75
C ILE A 75 -22.72 3.90 -20.80
N CYS A 76 -21.69 4.74 -20.69
CA CYS A 76 -21.43 5.82 -21.67
C CYS A 76 -21.26 5.26 -23.10
N ARG A 77 -20.51 4.18 -23.28
CA ARG A 77 -20.36 3.51 -24.59
C ARG A 77 -21.67 2.92 -25.11
N THR A 78 -22.48 2.34 -24.22
CA THR A 78 -23.80 1.82 -24.58
C THR A 78 -24.70 2.94 -25.06
N LEU A 79 -24.75 4.06 -24.33
CA LEU A 79 -25.52 5.25 -24.70
C LEU A 79 -25.09 5.83 -26.05
N LYS A 80 -23.77 5.91 -26.30
CA LYS A 80 -23.23 6.35 -27.59
C LYS A 80 -23.65 5.45 -28.76
N SER A 81 -23.72 4.13 -28.53
CA SER A 81 -24.06 3.16 -29.58
C SER A 81 -25.55 3.08 -29.91
N GLN A 82 -26.40 3.62 -29.05
CA GLN A 82 -27.86 3.57 -29.22
C GLN A 82 -28.32 4.78 -30.03
N ASN A 83 -29.04 4.51 -31.13
CA ASN A 83 -29.64 5.53 -31.99
C ASN A 83 -31.17 5.60 -31.79
N LYS A 84 -31.69 4.96 -30.74
CA LYS A 84 -33.11 4.90 -30.43
C LYS A 84 -33.33 5.24 -28.97
N PRO A 85 -34.44 5.90 -28.62
CA PRO A 85 -34.79 6.19 -27.24
C PRO A 85 -34.73 4.92 -26.38
N VAL A 86 -33.98 4.99 -25.29
CA VAL A 86 -33.76 3.86 -24.38
C VAL A 86 -34.72 4.01 -23.20
N GLY A 87 -35.65 3.07 -23.08
CA GLY A 87 -36.46 2.95 -21.87
C GLY A 87 -35.62 2.36 -20.74
N THR A 88 -35.43 3.12 -19.66
CA THR A 88 -34.67 2.68 -18.48
C THR A 88 -35.47 2.88 -17.21
N SER A 89 -35.19 2.07 -16.19
CA SER A 89 -35.70 2.29 -14.84
C SER A 89 -34.62 3.00 -14.04
N TYR A 90 -34.82 4.26 -13.70
CA TYR A 90 -33.88 5.04 -12.89
C TYR A 90 -34.26 4.99 -11.41
N GLN A 91 -33.23 5.03 -10.57
CA GLN A 91 -33.37 4.98 -9.11
C GLN A 91 -33.69 6.39 -8.57
N LEU A 92 -34.83 6.54 -7.88
CA LEU A 92 -35.13 7.75 -7.09
C LEU A 92 -34.66 7.59 -5.65
N ASN A 93 -34.75 6.37 -5.13
CA ASN A 93 -34.30 5.97 -3.80
C ASN A 93 -33.90 4.49 -3.84
N ASP A 94 -33.22 3.98 -2.82
CA ASP A 94 -32.67 2.61 -2.73
C ASP A 94 -33.70 1.51 -3.00
N THR A 95 -34.97 1.77 -2.73
CA THR A 95 -36.08 0.82 -2.97
C THR A 95 -37.12 1.32 -3.98
N LEU A 96 -36.90 2.48 -4.61
CA LEU A 96 -37.85 3.12 -5.51
C LEU A 96 -37.25 3.40 -6.88
N PHE A 97 -37.78 2.73 -7.90
CA PHE A 97 -37.40 2.89 -9.29
C PHE A 97 -38.59 3.39 -10.13
N THR A 98 -38.34 4.31 -11.05
CA THR A 98 -39.34 4.81 -11.99
C THR A 98 -38.85 4.65 -13.43
N LYS A 99 -39.78 4.46 -14.36
CA LYS A 99 -39.46 4.35 -15.79
C LYS A 99 -39.23 5.74 -16.38
N ALA A 100 -38.15 5.89 -17.13
CA ALA A 100 -37.86 7.06 -17.96
C ALA A 100 -37.52 6.61 -19.38
N LEU A 101 -37.81 7.49 -20.33
CA LEU A 101 -37.35 7.35 -21.70
C LEU A 101 -36.19 8.33 -21.90
N VAL A 102 -35.00 7.81 -22.19
CA VAL A 102 -33.81 8.63 -22.47
C VAL A 102 -33.69 8.77 -23.98
N GLU A 103 -33.78 9.98 -24.48
CA GLU A 103 -33.53 10.28 -25.88
C GLU A 103 -32.02 10.23 -26.16
N THR A 104 -31.62 9.35 -27.06
CA THR A 104 -30.22 9.21 -27.49
C THR A 104 -30.04 10.01 -28.78
N GLY A 105 -29.27 11.10 -28.72
CA GLY A 105 -28.96 11.97 -29.86
C GLY A 105 -27.55 12.55 -29.75
N GLU A 106 -27.10 13.29 -30.76
CA GLU A 106 -25.75 13.87 -30.83
C GLU A 106 -25.49 14.88 -29.70
N ASP A 107 -26.53 15.58 -29.22
CA ASP A 107 -26.44 16.55 -28.11
C ASP A 107 -26.54 15.92 -26.70
N MET A 108 -26.44 14.58 -26.60
CA MET A 108 -26.53 13.91 -25.31
C MET A 108 -25.35 14.29 -24.41
N LYS A 109 -25.67 14.69 -23.18
CA LYS A 109 -24.70 15.02 -22.14
C LYS A 109 -24.86 14.08 -20.95
N VAL A 110 -23.76 13.80 -20.28
CA VAL A 110 -23.72 13.01 -19.05
C VAL A 110 -23.15 13.86 -17.92
N GLY A 111 -23.79 13.80 -16.75
CA GLY A 111 -23.28 14.42 -15.53
C GLY A 111 -22.26 13.50 -14.88
N LEU A 112 -21.02 13.96 -14.72
CA LEU A 112 -19.97 13.24 -14.01
C LEU A 112 -19.63 13.94 -12.70
N TRP A 113 -19.62 13.16 -11.62
CA TRP A 113 -19.12 13.60 -10.33
C TRP A 113 -17.59 13.55 -10.30
N LEU A 114 -16.96 14.71 -10.10
CA LEU A 114 -15.50 14.84 -10.05
C LEU A 114 -14.94 14.77 -8.63
N GLY A 115 -15.82 14.86 -7.62
CA GLY A 115 -15.47 14.91 -6.20
C GLY A 115 -15.59 16.33 -5.65
N ALA A 116 -15.35 16.49 -4.34
CA ALA A 116 -15.43 17.76 -3.62
C ALA A 116 -16.76 18.52 -3.87
N ASP A 117 -17.88 17.81 -3.91
CA ASP A 117 -19.22 18.37 -4.17
C ASP A 117 -19.39 19.04 -5.53
N VAL A 118 -18.54 18.68 -6.51
CA VAL A 118 -18.61 19.18 -7.89
C VAL A 118 -19.04 18.10 -8.88
N MET A 119 -20.09 18.42 -9.64
CA MET A 119 -20.54 17.67 -10.80
C MET A 119 -20.45 18.56 -12.04
N LEU A 120 -19.94 18.02 -13.15
CA LEU A 120 -19.87 18.72 -14.44
C LEU A 120 -20.55 17.88 -15.54
N GLU A 121 -21.17 18.57 -16.48
CA GLU A 121 -21.77 17.96 -17.67
C GLU A 121 -20.74 17.89 -18.79
N TYR A 122 -20.63 16.71 -19.41
CA TYR A 122 -19.77 16.47 -20.57
C TYR A 122 -20.58 15.86 -21.71
N PRO A 123 -20.26 16.17 -22.98
CA PRO A 123 -20.67 15.36 -24.11
C PRO A 123 -20.24 13.89 -23.90
N VAL A 124 -21.03 12.94 -24.41
CA VAL A 124 -20.76 11.50 -24.23
C VAL A 124 -19.35 11.12 -24.70
N ASP A 125 -18.85 11.76 -25.76
CA ASP A 125 -17.51 11.49 -26.30
C ASP A 125 -16.39 11.93 -25.35
N GLU A 126 -16.44 13.18 -24.88
CA GLU A 126 -15.46 13.69 -23.91
C GLU A 126 -15.51 12.92 -22.59
N ALA A 127 -16.71 12.50 -22.17
CA ALA A 127 -16.87 11.67 -20.99
C ALA A 127 -16.19 10.30 -21.13
N ILE A 128 -16.27 9.67 -22.31
CA ILE A 128 -15.60 8.39 -22.58
C ILE A 128 -14.08 8.57 -22.52
N ASP A 129 -13.55 9.64 -23.12
CA ASP A 129 -12.12 9.91 -23.12
C ASP A 129 -11.61 10.18 -21.70
N LEU A 130 -12.30 11.03 -20.94
CA LEU A 130 -11.98 11.34 -19.55
C LEU A 130 -12.03 10.09 -18.65
N LEU A 131 -13.06 9.25 -18.81
CA LEU A 131 -13.18 8.00 -18.03
C LEU A 131 -12.11 6.99 -18.43
N THR A 132 -11.71 6.95 -19.70
CA THR A 132 -10.65 6.05 -20.19
C THR A 132 -9.30 6.46 -19.60
N GLU A 133 -8.95 7.75 -19.63
CA GLU A 133 -7.72 8.26 -19.02
C GLU A 133 -7.70 7.98 -17.50
N LYS A 134 -8.81 8.23 -16.80
CA LYS A 134 -8.93 7.93 -15.37
C LYS A 134 -8.79 6.44 -15.07
N LEU A 135 -9.33 5.59 -15.93
CA LEU A 135 -9.23 4.14 -15.79
C LEU A 135 -7.78 3.66 -15.95
N GLU A 136 -7.08 4.13 -16.98
CA GLU A 136 -5.67 3.79 -17.21
C GLU A 136 -4.80 4.25 -16.04
N LYS A 137 -5.01 5.47 -15.55
CA LYS A 137 -4.31 5.98 -14.37
C LYS A 137 -4.58 5.14 -13.14
N ALA A 138 -5.84 4.80 -12.86
CA ALA A 138 -6.21 3.97 -11.71
C ALA A 138 -5.60 2.57 -11.78
N LYS A 139 -5.56 1.95 -12.97
CA LYS A 139 -4.91 0.64 -13.20
C LYS A 139 -3.40 0.71 -12.97
N LYS A 140 -2.75 1.75 -13.48
CA LYS A 140 -1.32 1.98 -13.26
C LYS A 140 -1.01 2.23 -11.78
N ASP A 141 -1.84 3.02 -11.10
CA ASP A 141 -1.69 3.28 -9.66
C ASP A 141 -1.88 1.99 -8.82
N LEU A 142 -2.75 1.07 -9.27
CA LEU A 142 -2.93 -0.24 -8.65
C LEU A 142 -1.70 -1.13 -8.82
N GLU A 143 -1.15 -1.20 -10.03
CA GLU A 143 0.07 -1.95 -10.33
C GLU A 143 1.23 -1.46 -9.46
N ILE A 144 1.49 -0.14 -9.46
CA ILE A 144 2.54 0.49 -8.64
C ILE A 144 2.32 0.20 -7.15
N SER A 145 1.08 0.33 -6.65
CA SER A 145 0.79 0.07 -5.23
C SER A 145 1.00 -1.40 -4.87
N THR A 146 0.77 -2.32 -5.80
CA THR A 146 0.96 -3.76 -5.62
C THR A 146 2.45 -4.12 -5.59
N GLU A 147 3.25 -3.58 -6.52
CA GLU A 147 4.71 -3.73 -6.52
C GLU A 147 5.34 -3.18 -5.22
N ASP A 148 4.91 -1.98 -4.79
CA ASP A 148 5.35 -1.39 -3.53
C ASP A 148 4.99 -2.27 -2.33
N MET A 149 3.80 -2.91 -2.35
CA MET A 149 3.35 -3.79 -1.28
C MET A 149 4.19 -5.05 -1.19
N GLU A 150 4.55 -5.65 -2.33
CA GLU A 150 5.43 -6.81 -2.40
C GLU A 150 6.83 -6.47 -1.89
N PHE A 151 7.39 -5.35 -2.33
CA PHE A 151 8.68 -4.85 -1.83
C PHE A 151 8.64 -4.63 -0.31
N LEU A 152 7.58 -4.01 0.22
CA LEU A 152 7.43 -3.81 1.66
C LEU A 152 7.33 -5.13 2.42
N ARG A 153 6.65 -6.14 1.86
CA ARG A 153 6.51 -7.46 2.48
C ARG A 153 7.87 -8.16 2.65
N GLU A 154 8.70 -8.17 1.61
CA GLU A 154 10.05 -8.75 1.65
C GLU A 154 10.94 -8.04 2.69
N ASN A 155 10.86 -6.71 2.74
CA ASN A 155 11.61 -5.90 3.68
C ASN A 155 11.16 -6.11 5.13
N ILE A 156 9.85 -6.28 5.37
CA ILE A 156 9.30 -6.62 6.69
C ILE A 156 9.86 -7.98 7.14
N THR A 157 9.79 -9.01 6.29
CA THR A 157 10.32 -10.34 6.62
C THR A 157 11.82 -10.28 6.94
N THR A 158 12.61 -9.57 6.14
CA THR A 158 14.04 -9.37 6.38
C THR A 158 14.29 -8.70 7.72
N MET A 159 13.52 -7.65 8.04
CA MET A 159 13.64 -6.91 9.29
C MET A 159 13.20 -7.73 10.50
N GLU A 160 12.17 -8.56 10.38
CA GLU A 160 11.73 -9.48 11.43
C GLU A 160 12.79 -10.54 11.76
N VAL A 161 13.43 -11.10 10.73
CA VAL A 161 14.57 -12.03 10.91
C VAL A 161 15.72 -11.33 11.61
N ASN A 162 16.06 -10.10 11.21
CA ASN A 162 17.11 -9.32 11.88
C ASN A 162 16.77 -9.07 13.36
N CYS A 163 15.55 -8.63 13.67
CA CYS A 163 15.12 -8.42 15.05
C CYS A 163 15.22 -9.71 15.89
N ALA A 164 14.82 -10.86 15.33
CA ALA A 164 14.95 -12.15 16.00
C ALA A 164 16.42 -12.54 16.24
N ARG A 165 17.30 -12.31 15.26
CA ARG A 165 18.74 -12.56 15.41
C ARG A 165 19.39 -11.69 16.48
N LEU A 166 19.07 -10.40 16.50
CA LEU A 166 19.54 -9.48 17.54
C LEU A 166 19.08 -9.94 18.92
N TYR A 167 17.81 -10.32 19.04
CA TYR A 167 17.26 -10.84 20.30
C TYR A 167 17.96 -12.13 20.76
N ASN A 168 18.16 -13.09 19.86
CA ASN A 168 18.86 -14.34 20.16
C ASN A 168 20.29 -14.10 20.65
N TRP A 169 21.01 -13.19 19.99
CA TRP A 169 22.36 -12.80 20.41
C TRP A 169 22.39 -12.20 21.81
N ASP A 170 21.44 -11.33 22.17
CA ASP A 170 21.37 -10.77 23.53
C ASP A 170 21.04 -11.84 24.58
N VAL A 171 20.18 -12.81 24.25
CA VAL A 171 19.87 -13.94 25.13
C VAL A 171 21.12 -14.79 25.38
N GLU A 172 21.84 -15.19 24.33
CA GLU A 172 23.08 -15.96 24.43
C GLU A 172 24.13 -15.23 25.26
N ARG A 173 24.29 -13.91 25.03
CA ARG A 173 25.19 -13.05 25.81
C ARG A 173 24.82 -13.03 27.30
N ARG A 174 23.54 -12.83 27.63
CA ARG A 174 23.08 -12.79 29.03
C ARG A 174 23.24 -14.15 29.72
N GLN A 175 23.03 -15.25 29.00
CA GLN A 175 23.26 -16.60 29.53
C GLN A 175 24.75 -16.84 29.80
N ALA A 176 25.63 -16.44 28.89
CA ALA A 176 27.08 -16.55 29.07
C ALA A 176 27.59 -15.75 30.28
N MET A 177 27.11 -14.51 30.47
CA MET A 177 27.47 -13.70 31.65
C MET A 177 27.08 -14.38 32.97
N LYS A 178 25.85 -14.92 33.05
CA LYS A 178 25.38 -15.63 34.25
C LYS A 178 26.22 -16.87 34.56
N GLN A 179 26.57 -17.65 33.53
CA GLN A 179 27.43 -18.83 33.71
C GLN A 179 28.83 -18.46 34.19
N THR A 180 29.41 -17.35 33.69
CA THR A 180 30.70 -16.86 34.18
C THR A 180 30.61 -16.36 35.63
N GLU A 181 29.53 -15.68 36.02
CA GLU A 181 29.32 -15.24 37.41
C GLU A 181 29.17 -16.43 38.37
N GLU A 182 28.38 -17.44 38.01
CA GLU A 182 28.22 -18.67 38.79
C GLU A 182 29.53 -19.47 38.91
N ALA A 183 30.31 -19.56 37.83
CA ALA A 183 31.62 -20.23 37.85
C ALA A 183 32.64 -19.48 38.74
N THR A 184 32.62 -18.15 38.71
CA THR A 184 33.51 -17.33 39.54
C THR A 184 33.15 -17.46 41.01
N GLN A 185 31.86 -17.48 41.36
CA GLN A 185 31.39 -17.71 42.73
C GLN A 185 31.82 -19.08 43.27
N ASN A 186 31.71 -20.13 42.47
CA ASN A 186 32.08 -21.49 42.84
C ASN A 186 33.60 -21.70 43.03
N LEU A 187 34.44 -20.85 42.43
CA LEU A 187 35.91 -20.87 42.60
C LEU A 187 36.39 -20.12 43.85
N THR A 188 35.52 -19.38 44.53
CA THR A 188 35.83 -18.60 45.75
C THR A 188 35.57 -19.36 47.06
N ILE A 189 35.30 -20.66 46.98
CA ILE A 189 35.15 -21.60 48.12
C ILE A 189 36.37 -22.52 48.16
#